data_AF-A0AAD9REI6-F1
#
_entry.id   AF-A0AAD9REI6-F1
#
_cell.length_a   1.000
_cell.length_b   1.000
_cell.length_c   1.000
_cell.angle_alpha   90.00
_cell.angle_beta   90.00
_cell.angle_gamma   90.00
#
_symmetry.space_group_name_H-M   'P 1'
#
loop_
_entity.id
_entity.type
_entity.pdbx_description
1 polymer ?
#
loop_
_entity_poly.entity_id
_entity_poly.type
_entity_poly.pdbx_seq_one_letter_code
_entity_poly.pdbx_strand_id
1 'polypeptide(L)'
;MDRLTLEGLSMEQLREEAKKCGLPTTKNQHTLIDAIMSHAERHRVEVAAQESQSTVTQTTLETPARVEEPRASSKMEQILALLLQQQQQCWG
;
A
#
# COMPACT_ATOMS: atom_id res chain seq x y z
N MET A 1 11.87 12.34 1.51
CA MET A 1 13.02 12.57 2.41
C MET A 1 14.26 12.05 1.69
N ASP A 2 15.36 12.79 1.69
CA ASP A 2 16.62 12.35 1.06
C ASP A 2 17.57 11.75 2.11
N ARG A 3 18.27 10.67 1.77
CA ARG A 3 19.15 9.94 2.69
C ARG A 3 20.33 10.81 3.16
N LEU A 4 20.90 11.59 2.25
CA LEU A 4 22.05 12.45 2.54
C LEU A 4 21.69 13.54 3.55
N THR A 5 20.45 14.03 3.50
CA THR A 5 19.94 14.97 4.49
C THR A 5 19.85 14.33 5.86
N LEU A 6 19.37 13.09 5.96
CA LEU A 6 19.22 12.36 7.22
C LEU A 6 20.57 11.95 7.83
N GLU A 7 21.56 11.58 7.01
CA GLU A 7 22.92 11.24 7.47
C GLU A 7 23.66 12.47 8.04
N GLY A 8 23.31 13.67 7.60
CA GLY A 8 23.85 14.94 8.13
C GLY A 8 23.20 15.42 9.43
N LEU A 9 22.10 14.79 9.89
CA LEU A 9 21.40 15.18 11.12
C LEU A 9 22.06 14.58 12.36
N SER A 10 21.94 15.30 13.48
CA SER A 10 22.36 14.77 14.78
C SER A 10 21.44 13.64 15.24
N MET A 11 21.93 12.80 16.15
CA MET A 11 21.13 11.71 16.74
C MET A 11 19.86 12.23 17.44
N GLU A 12 19.88 13.43 18.03
CA GLU A 12 18.69 14.04 18.62
C GLU A 12 17.66 14.42 17.56
N GLN A 13 18.09 15.02 16.45
CA GLN A 13 17.21 15.37 15.34
C GLN A 13 16.62 14.12 14.67
N LEU A 14 17.41 13.06 14.48
CA LEU A 14 16.92 11.79 13.94
C LEU A 14 15.89 11.13 14.87
N ARG A 15 16.06 11.23 16.19
CA ARG A 15 15.06 10.75 17.14
C ARG A 15 13.79 11.58 17.11
N GLU A 16 13.90 12.89 16.94
CA GLU A 16 12.74 13.77 16.81
C GLU A 16 11.95 13.44 15.54
N GLU A 17 12.62 13.28 14.39
CA GLU A 17 11.99 12.86 13.14
C GLU A 17 11.36 11.48 13.25
N ALA A 18 12.06 10.52 13.85
CA ALA A 18 11.50 9.20 14.13
C ALA A 18 10.23 9.30 15.01
N LYS A 19 10.23 10.15 16.04
CA LYS A 19 9.08 10.38 16.92
C LYS A 19 7.90 11.00 16.16
N LYS A 20 8.15 11.95 15.25
CA LYS A 20 7.11 12.54 14.37
C LYS A 20 6.49 11.50 13.47
N CYS A 21 7.28 10.52 13.01
CA CYS A 21 6.80 9.37 12.24
C CYS A 21 6.25 8.22 13.10
N GLY A 22 6.17 8.35 14.43
CA GLY A 22 5.71 7.27 15.32
C GLY A 22 6.65 6.06 15.39
N LEU A 23 7.92 6.23 15.01
CA LEU A 23 8.93 5.19 14.97
C LEU A 23 9.72 5.09 16.30
N PRO A 24 10.27 3.90 16.63
CA PRO A 24 11.07 3.71 17.84
C PRO A 24 12.41 4.47 17.79
N THR A 25 12.68 5.27 18.82
CA THR A 25 13.85 6.18 18.93
C THR A 25 15.07 5.57 19.61
N THR A 26 14.95 4.36 20.17
CA THR A 26 16.02 3.64 20.88
C THR A 26 17.03 2.95 19.95
N LYS A 27 16.85 3.07 18.63
CA LYS A 27 17.68 2.41 17.62
C LYS A 27 18.91 3.24 17.24
N ASN A 28 19.87 2.58 16.59
CA ASN A 28 21.10 3.20 16.07
C ASN A 28 20.80 4.16 14.91
N GLN A 29 21.72 5.09 14.64
CA GLN A 29 21.58 6.14 13.63
C GLN A 29 21.12 5.60 12.27
N HIS A 30 21.86 4.64 11.70
CA HIS A 30 21.51 4.01 10.42
C HIS A 30 20.09 3.42 10.42
N THR A 31 19.71 2.76 11.51
CA THR A 31 18.39 2.13 11.63
C THR A 31 17.27 3.17 11.73
N LEU A 32 17.52 4.33 12.34
CA LEU A 32 16.57 5.44 12.36
C LEU A 32 16.39 6.02 10.95
N ILE A 33 17.49 6.23 10.22
CA ILE A 33 17.48 6.74 8.85
C ILE A 33 16.67 5.82 7.93
N ASP A 34 16.99 4.51 7.93
CA ASP A 34 16.29 3.53 7.11
C ASP A 34 14.80 3.43 7.47
N ALA A 35 14.46 3.50 8.77
CA ALA A 35 13.07 3.47 9.22
C ALA A 35 12.28 4.71 8.79
N ILE A 36 12.88 5.91 8.91
CA ILE A 36 12.26 7.18 8.48
C ILE A 36 12.06 7.18 6.96
N MET A 37 13.06 6.73 6.19
CA MET A 37 12.94 6.62 4.73
C MET A 37 11.85 5.63 4.32
N SER A 38 11.85 4.44 4.91
CA SER A 38 10.84 3.41 4.65
C SER A 38 9.43 3.86 5.02
N HIS A 39 9.27 4.66 6.08
CA HIS A 39 8.00 5.25 6.44
C HIS A 39 7.57 6.31 5.40
N ALA A 40 8.46 7.21 5.02
CA ALA A 40 8.18 8.24 4.02
C ALA A 40 7.81 7.66 2.64
N GLU A 41 8.42 6.53 2.27
CA GLU A 41 8.09 5.80 1.05
C GLU A 41 6.72 5.12 1.14
N ARG A 42 6.43 4.40 2.24
CA ARG A 42 5.12 3.76 2.45
C ARG A 42 3.98 4.76 2.49
N HIS A 43 4.15 5.89 3.15
CA HIS A 43 3.13 6.93 3.23
C HIS A 43 2.87 7.62 1.88
N ARG A 44 3.82 7.57 0.93
CA ARG A 44 3.59 8.03 -0.46
C ARG A 44 2.79 7.01 -1.27
N VAL A 45 2.95 5.73 -1.00
CA VAL A 45 2.22 4.65 -1.65
C VAL A 45 0.80 4.52 -1.10
N GLU A 46 0.61 4.71 0.21
CA GLU A 46 -0.71 4.64 0.84
C GLU A 46 -1.64 5.78 0.43
N VAL A 47 -1.13 7.00 0.19
CA VAL A 47 -1.96 8.09 -0.34
C VAL A 47 -2.45 7.79 -1.77
N ALA A 48 -1.62 7.15 -2.59
CA ALA A 48 -2.04 6.68 -3.92
C ALA A 48 -3.06 5.53 -3.86
N ALA A 49 -3.02 4.71 -2.80
CA ALA A 49 -4.01 3.65 -2.56
C ALA A 49 -5.31 4.18 -1.92
N GLN A 50 -5.26 5.23 -1.10
CA GLN A 50 -6.42 5.85 -0.46
C GLN A 50 -7.25 6.71 -1.42
N GLU A 51 -6.65 7.31 -2.47
CA GLU A 51 -7.45 7.92 -3.55
C GLU A 51 -8.27 6.89 -4.35
N SER A 52 -7.99 5.59 -4.18
CA SER A 52 -8.82 4.50 -4.75
C SER A 52 -9.90 3.97 -3.79
N GLN A 53 -10.04 4.52 -2.57
CA GLN A 53 -11.00 4.04 -1.56
C GLN A 53 -11.96 5.12 -1.03
N SER A 54 -12.23 6.17 -1.81
CA SER A 54 -13.40 7.01 -1.56
C SER A 54 -14.66 6.41 -2.18
N THR A 55 -15.12 5.30 -1.62
CA THR A 55 -16.54 4.93 -1.51
C THR A 55 -16.63 3.63 -0.73
N VAL A 56 -17.04 3.72 0.54
CA VAL A 56 -18.16 2.95 1.11
C VAL A 56 -18.21 3.32 2.60
N THR A 57 -19.14 4.22 2.87
CA THR A 57 -19.78 4.39 4.17
C THR A 57 -20.54 3.12 4.51
N GLN A 58 -20.39 2.58 5.72
CA GLN A 58 -21.40 1.88 6.55
C GLN A 58 -20.66 1.20 7.72
N THR A 59 -20.75 1.65 8.97
CA THR A 59 -21.91 1.67 9.88
C THR A 59 -22.43 0.25 10.19
N THR A 60 -22.16 -0.18 11.43
CA THR A 60 -23.00 -1.05 12.28
C THR A 60 -22.88 -2.57 12.16
N LEU A 61 -22.34 -3.16 13.24
CA LEU A 61 -22.72 -4.36 14.02
C LEU A 61 -23.21 -5.66 13.32
N GLU A 62 -22.83 -6.78 13.96
CA GLU A 62 -23.27 -8.19 13.81
C GLU A 62 -22.41 -9.15 12.96
N THR A 63 -21.62 -9.96 13.68
CA THR A 63 -21.15 -11.33 13.38
C THR A 63 -22.34 -12.31 13.40
N PRO A 64 -22.30 -13.57 12.87
CA PRO A 64 -21.43 -14.24 11.87
C PRO A 64 -22.24 -14.87 10.69
N ALA A 65 -21.56 -15.22 9.60
CA ALA A 65 -21.69 -16.49 8.84
C ALA A 65 -21.48 -16.31 7.34
N ARG A 66 -20.83 -17.34 6.78
CA ARG A 66 -20.77 -17.70 5.36
C ARG A 66 -19.79 -16.88 4.52
N VAL A 67 -18.65 -17.53 4.31
CA VAL A 67 -17.81 -17.47 3.11
C VAL A 67 -18.67 -17.20 1.88
N GLU A 68 -18.51 -16.03 1.27
CA GLU A 68 -18.74 -15.85 -0.16
C GLU A 68 -17.67 -14.90 -0.66
N GLU A 69 -16.71 -15.46 -1.40
CA GLU A 69 -15.68 -14.76 -2.14
C GLU A 69 -16.31 -13.61 -2.95
N PRO A 70 -15.75 -12.40 -2.93
CA PRO A 70 -16.00 -11.48 -4.02
C PRO A 70 -15.39 -12.15 -5.25
N ARG A 71 -16.25 -12.60 -6.16
CA ARG A 71 -15.93 -12.88 -7.56
C ARG A 71 -15.37 -11.60 -8.19
N ALA A 72 -14.12 -11.28 -7.87
CA ALA A 72 -13.28 -10.43 -8.67
C ALA A 72 -12.96 -11.27 -9.91
N SER A 73 -13.89 -11.25 -10.88
CA SER A 73 -13.68 -11.90 -12.17
C SER A 73 -12.38 -11.31 -12.71
N SER A 74 -11.34 -12.13 -12.61
CA SER A 74 -9.97 -11.66 -12.77
C SER A 74 -9.86 -11.19 -14.22
N LYS A 75 -9.14 -10.10 -14.49
CA LYS A 75 -8.91 -9.61 -15.86
C LYS A 75 -8.47 -10.73 -16.81
N MET A 76 -7.86 -11.78 -16.25
CA MET A 76 -7.50 -13.02 -16.91
C MET A 76 -8.70 -13.79 -17.51
N GLU A 77 -9.84 -13.89 -16.83
CA GLU A 77 -11.06 -14.51 -17.37
C GLU A 77 -11.64 -13.70 -18.53
N GLN A 78 -11.59 -12.37 -18.46
CA GLN A 78 -11.99 -11.49 -19.56
C GLN A 78 -11.07 -11.65 -20.79
N ILE A 79 -9.77 -11.77 -20.58
CA ILE A 79 -8.81 -12.02 -21.66
C ILE A 79 -9.05 -13.40 -22.29
N LEU A 80 -9.33 -14.41 -21.47
CA LEU A 80 -9.60 -15.76 -21.95
C LEU A 80 -10.89 -15.80 -22.80
N ALA A 81 -11.94 -15.13 -22.34
CA ALA A 81 -13.20 -15.01 -23.08
C ALA A 81 -13.03 -14.28 -24.42
N LEU A 82 -12.21 -13.21 -24.46
CA LEU A 82 -11.91 -12.47 -25.69
C LEU A 82 -11.15 -13.34 -26.70
N LEU A 83 -10.19 -14.14 -26.24
CA LEU A 83 -9.44 -15.04 -27.12
C LEU A 83 -10.34 -16.12 -27.73
N LEU A 84 -11.24 -16.69 -26.90
CA LEU A 84 -12.17 -17.71 -27.37
C LEU A 84 -13.17 -17.15 -28.39
N GLN A 85 -13.61 -15.90 -28.20
CA GLN A 85 -14.48 -15.22 -29.15
C GLN A 85 -13.77 -14.95 -30.49
N GLN A 86 -12.49 -14.57 -30.48
CA GLN A 86 -11.73 -14.35 -31.72
C GLN A 86 -11.58 -15.63 -32.53
N GLN A 87 -11.34 -16.78 -31.89
CA GLN A 87 -11.16 -18.04 -32.62
C GLN A 87 -12.40 -18.43 -33.44
N GLN A 88 -13.61 -18.16 -32.93
CA GLN A 88 -14.85 -18.50 -33.63
C GLN A 88 -15.13 -17.59 -34.84
N GLN A 89 -14.55 -16.38 -34.90
CA GLN A 89 -14.72 -15.49 -36.05
C GLN A 89 -13.71 -15.73 -37.18
N CYS A 90 -12.62 -16.47 -36.92
CA CYS A 90 -11.65 -16.81 -37.97
C CYS A 90 -12.01 -18.07 -38.79
N TRP A 91 -13.04 -18.81 -38.37
CA TRP A 91 -13.47 -20.06 -39.04
C TRP A 91 -15.00 -20.12 -39.25
N GLY A 92 -15.64 -18.95 -39.45
CA GLY A 92 -17.03 -18.80 -39.85
C GLY A 92 -17.15 -18.17 -41.23
#